data_AF-A0A2W5ZVV0-F1
#
_entry.id   AF-A0A2W5ZVV0-F1
#
_cell.length_a   1.000
_cell.length_b   1.000
_cell.length_c   1.000
_cell.angle_alpha   90.00
_cell.angle_beta   90.00
_cell.angle_gamma   90.00
#
_symmetry.space_group_name_H-M   'P 1'
#
loop_
_entity.id
_entity.type
_entity.pdbx_description
1 polymer ?
#
loop_
_entity_poly.entity_id
_entity_poly.type
_entity_poly.pdbx_seq_one_letter_code
_entity_poly.pdbx_strand_id
1 'polypeptide(L)'
;MSDPGPVAGVELPNETVVNWQAPPLKFGLGATDEIGEQLLGMGLAKVLLVSDRHLEELGLPARVASTIESAGVEVELFTGSQIEPTDRSIEQALAELD
;
A
#
# COMPACT_ATOMS: atom_id res chain seq x y z
N MET A 1 20.06 32.51 13.70
CA MET A 1 19.33 32.69 14.97
C MET A 1 20.03 31.79 15.97
N SER A 2 20.72 32.38 16.95
CA SER A 2 21.56 31.62 17.89
C SER A 2 20.68 30.80 18.84
N ASP A 3 21.12 29.58 19.11
CA ASP A 3 20.52 28.64 20.06
C ASP A 3 20.38 29.29 21.44
N PRO A 4 19.18 29.36 22.04
CA PRO A 4 19.03 29.91 23.38
C PRO A 4 19.70 28.97 24.38
N GLY A 5 20.64 29.51 25.15
CA GLY A 5 21.36 28.77 26.19
C GLY A 5 20.41 28.09 27.19
N PRO A 6 20.91 27.11 27.96
CA PRO A 6 20.08 26.23 28.78
C PRO A 6 19.27 27.01 29.82
N VAL A 7 17.95 26.83 29.79
CA VAL A 7 17.02 27.40 30.77
C VAL A 7 17.09 26.51 32.02
N ALA A 8 17.55 27.07 33.14
CA ALA A 8 17.71 26.34 34.39
C ALA A 8 16.33 25.90 34.95
N GLY A 9 16.12 24.58 35.05
CA GLY A 9 15.04 24.00 35.87
C GLY A 9 14.16 22.92 35.26
N VAL A 10 14.40 22.45 34.02
CA VAL A 10 13.64 21.34 33.43
C VAL A 10 14.60 20.31 32.84
N GLU A 11 14.74 19.14 33.48
CA GLU A 11 15.22 17.94 32.80
C GLU A 11 14.14 17.54 31.78
N LEU A 12 14.42 17.70 30.49
CA LEU A 12 13.55 17.18 29.45
C LEU A 12 13.80 15.66 29.36
N PRO A 13 12.80 14.79 29.64
CA PRO A 13 12.96 13.36 29.46
C PRO A 13 13.14 13.07 27.95
N ASN A 14 13.82 11.95 27.64
CA ASN A 14 14.04 11.32 26.33
C ASN A 14 13.33 11.95 25.11
N GLU A 15 14.09 12.21 24.04
CA GLU A 15 13.69 12.62 22.68
C GLU A 15 12.23 13.09 22.48
N THR A 16 12.03 14.41 22.35
CA THR A 16 10.71 15.06 22.28
C THR A 16 10.17 15.29 20.86
N VAL A 17 10.90 14.88 19.83
CA VAL A 17 10.48 15.04 18.42
C VAL A 17 10.30 13.65 17.83
N VAL A 18 9.07 13.32 17.46
CA VAL A 18 8.73 12.05 16.83
C VAL A 18 8.31 12.33 15.40
N ASN A 19 8.98 11.70 14.44
CA ASN A 19 8.55 11.73 13.06
C ASN A 19 7.32 10.83 12.88
N TRP A 20 6.21 11.41 12.43
CA TRP A 20 5.00 10.67 12.10
C TRP A 20 4.89 10.54 10.58
N GLN A 21 5.10 9.33 10.07
CA GLN A 21 4.91 9.01 8.65
C GLN A 21 3.65 8.16 8.50
N ALA A 22 2.54 8.81 8.14
CA ALA A 22 1.35 8.10 7.69
C ALA A 22 1.47 7.79 6.19
N PRO A 23 1.00 6.61 5.75
CA PRO A 23 0.85 6.34 4.33
C PRO A 23 -0.15 7.32 3.71
N PRO A 24 0.03 7.69 2.42
CA PRO A 24 -1.02 8.36 1.66
C PRO A 24 -2.31 7.52 1.69
N LEU A 25 -3.44 8.15 2.00
CA LEU A 25 -4.73 7.49 2.13
C LEU A 25 -5.80 8.24 1.32
N LYS A 26 -6.62 7.50 0.58
CA LYS A 26 -7.83 8.01 -0.07
C LYS A 26 -9.05 7.24 0.43
N PHE A 27 -10.16 7.96 0.64
CA PHE A 27 -11.42 7.42 1.10
C PHE A 27 -12.59 8.19 0.47
N GLY A 28 -13.76 7.56 0.46
CA GLY A 28 -14.97 8.12 -0.15
C GLY A 28 -15.46 7.29 -1.34
N LEU A 29 -16.67 7.62 -1.80
CA LEU A 29 -17.23 7.00 -3.00
C LEU A 29 -16.35 7.35 -4.20
N GLY A 30 -15.96 6.33 -4.97
CA GLY A 30 -15.10 6.49 -6.14
C GLY A 30 -13.59 6.46 -5.86
N ALA A 31 -13.15 6.36 -4.60
CA ALA A 31 -11.71 6.36 -4.28
C ALA A 31 -10.94 5.22 -4.96
N THR A 32 -11.55 4.03 -5.08
CA THR A 32 -10.98 2.89 -5.82
C THR A 32 -10.91 3.14 -7.33
N ASP A 33 -11.82 3.94 -7.88
CA ASP A 33 -11.88 4.18 -9.33
C ASP A 33 -10.70 5.06 -9.80
N GLU A 34 -10.08 5.83 -8.89
CA GLU A 34 -8.89 6.65 -9.17
C GLU A 34 -7.56 5.86 -9.17
N ILE A 35 -7.58 4.54 -8.94
CA ILE A 35 -6.33 3.77 -8.77
C ILE A 35 -5.46 3.78 -10.04
N GLY A 36 -6.08 3.69 -11.22
CA GLY A 36 -5.36 3.68 -12.50
C GLY A 36 -4.57 4.97 -12.73
N GLU A 37 -5.20 6.13 -12.52
CA GLU A 37 -4.54 7.44 -12.66
C GLU A 37 -3.37 7.61 -11.68
N GLN A 38 -3.48 7.05 -10.47
CA GLN A 38 -2.40 7.09 -9.49
C GLN A 38 -1.19 6.27 -9.95
N LEU A 39 -1.41 5.05 -10.44
CA LEU A 39 -0.35 4.19 -10.93
C LEU A 39 0.36 4.82 -12.14
N LEU A 40 -0.39 5.45 -13.05
CA LEU A 40 0.17 6.24 -14.15
C LEU A 40 0.98 7.44 -13.65
N GLY A 41 0.49 8.17 -12.64
CA GLY A 41 1.21 9.27 -12.01
C GLY A 41 2.52 8.84 -11.33
N MET A 42 2.61 7.57 -10.92
CA MET A 42 3.85 6.95 -10.43
C MET A 42 4.76 6.42 -11.56
N GLY A 43 4.31 6.45 -12.81
CA GLY A 43 5.06 5.94 -13.96
C GLY A 43 5.08 4.42 -14.09
N LEU A 44 4.13 3.71 -13.47
CA LEU A 44 4.05 2.25 -13.49
C LEU A 44 3.34 1.74 -14.75
N ALA A 45 3.83 0.63 -15.30
CA ALA A 45 3.28 0.01 -16.52
C ALA A 45 2.77 -1.42 -16.30
N LYS A 46 3.28 -2.12 -15.28
CA LYS A 46 2.83 -3.45 -14.84
C LYS A 46 2.81 -3.48 -13.31
N VAL A 47 1.77 -4.07 -12.73
CA VAL A 47 1.61 -4.23 -11.27
C VAL A 47 1.12 -5.63 -10.91
N LEU A 48 1.52 -6.08 -9.72
CA LEU A 48 0.92 -7.24 -9.07
C LEU A 48 -0.19 -6.77 -8.13
N LEU A 49 -1.42 -7.20 -8.38
CA LEU A 49 -2.54 -7.02 -7.47
C LEU A 49 -2.65 -8.25 -6.56
N VAL A 50 -2.43 -8.04 -5.27
CA VAL A 50 -2.48 -9.08 -4.24
C VAL A 50 -3.80 -9.00 -3.47
N SER A 51 -4.47 -10.14 -3.32
CA SER A 51 -5.73 -10.29 -2.58
C SER A 51 -5.82 -11.67 -1.93
N ASP A 52 -6.93 -11.94 -1.24
CA ASP A 52 -7.32 -13.26 -0.74
C ASP A 52 -8.52 -13.86 -1.50
N ARG A 53 -8.75 -15.15 -1.27
CA ARG A 53 -9.80 -15.95 -1.89
C ARG A 53 -11.22 -15.53 -1.52
N HIS A 54 -11.46 -15.00 -0.32
CA HIS A 54 -12.80 -14.56 0.06
C HIS A 54 -13.20 -13.29 -0.71
N LEU A 55 -12.25 -12.38 -0.93
CA LEU A 55 -12.50 -11.21 -1.78
C LEU A 55 -12.65 -11.59 -3.26
N GLU A 56 -11.89 -12.59 -3.73
CA GLU A 56 -12.06 -13.15 -5.07
C GLU A 56 -13.49 -13.69 -5.29
N GLU A 57 -14.03 -14.44 -4.32
CA GLU A 57 -15.41 -14.94 -4.38
C GLU A 57 -16.46 -13.81 -4.46
N LEU A 58 -16.13 -12.63 -3.97
CA LEU A 58 -16.96 -11.41 -4.08
C LEU A 58 -16.75 -10.63 -5.39
N GLY A 59 -15.79 -11.04 -6.23
CA GLY A 59 -15.44 -10.39 -7.50
C GLY A 59 -14.77 -9.03 -7.35
N LEU A 60 -14.34 -8.65 -6.14
CA LEU A 60 -13.75 -7.34 -5.87
C LEU A 60 -12.37 -7.16 -6.52
N PRO A 61 -11.43 -8.12 -6.44
CA PRO A 61 -10.11 -7.98 -7.06
C PRO A 61 -10.21 -7.88 -8.58
N ALA A 62 -11.09 -8.66 -9.20
CA ALA A 62 -11.33 -8.62 -10.64
C ALA A 62 -11.85 -7.24 -11.10
N ARG A 63 -12.74 -6.61 -10.32
CA ARG A 63 -13.19 -5.23 -10.59
C ARG A 63 -12.01 -4.26 -10.53
N VAL A 64 -11.16 -4.35 -9.51
CA VAL A 64 -10.00 -3.45 -9.34
C VAL A 64 -8.99 -3.65 -10.48
N ALA A 65 -8.69 -4.90 -10.85
CA ALA A 65 -7.84 -5.22 -11.98
C ALA A 65 -8.37 -4.57 -13.27
N SER A 66 -9.65 -4.74 -13.56
CA SER A 66 -10.29 -4.15 -14.75
C SER A 66 -10.19 -2.61 -14.77
N THR A 67 -10.34 -1.95 -13.62
CA THR A 67 -10.15 -0.49 -13.50
C THR A 67 -8.73 -0.08 -13.82
N ILE A 68 -7.73 -0.81 -13.32
CA ILE A 68 -6.31 -0.54 -13.56
C ILE A 68 -5.96 -0.77 -15.04
N GLU A 69 -6.38 -1.89 -15.61
CA GLU A 69 -6.16 -2.25 -17.01
C GLU A 69 -6.80 -1.25 -17.97
N SER A 70 -7.98 -0.72 -17.62
CA SER A 70 -8.65 0.33 -18.40
C SER A 70 -7.84 1.63 -18.46
N ALA A 71 -6.92 1.85 -17.51
CA ALA A 71 -5.97 2.96 -17.53
C ALA A 71 -4.68 2.64 -18.31
N GLY A 72 -4.54 1.43 -18.87
CA GLY A 72 -3.39 1.01 -19.67
C GLY A 72 -2.22 0.43 -18.86
N VAL A 73 -2.44 0.04 -17.61
CA VAL A 73 -1.45 -0.63 -16.76
C VAL A 73 -1.74 -2.13 -16.74
N GLU A 74 -0.75 -2.96 -17.06
CA GLU A 74 -0.87 -4.42 -17.01
C GLU A 74 -1.03 -4.89 -15.55
N VAL A 75 -1.96 -5.81 -15.31
CA VAL A 75 -2.21 -6.37 -13.97
C VAL A 75 -2.00 -7.87 -14.00
N GLU A 76 -1.17 -8.33 -13.07
CA GLU A 76 -1.12 -9.72 -12.66
C GLU A 76 -1.88 -9.86 -11.34
N LEU A 77 -2.79 -10.82 -11.23
CA LEU A 77 -3.67 -10.96 -10.06
C LEU A 77 -3.31 -12.23 -9.29
N PHE A 78 -2.98 -12.08 -8.01
CA PHE A 78 -2.76 -13.17 -7.07
C PHE A 78 -3.77 -13.10 -5.91
N THR A 79 -4.56 -14.15 -5.73
CA THR A 79 -5.62 -14.24 -4.69
C THR A 79 -5.32 -15.26 -3.60
N GLY A 80 -4.12 -15.85 -3.60
CA GLY A 80 -3.72 -16.91 -2.68
C GLY A 80 -3.27 -16.44 -1.29
N SER A 81 -3.46 -15.16 -0.94
CA SER A 81 -2.98 -14.62 0.35
C SER A 81 -3.63 -15.32 1.54
N GLN A 82 -2.83 -15.74 2.51
CA GLN A 82 -3.28 -16.35 3.75
C GLN A 82 -3.23 -15.36 4.92
N ILE A 83 -4.06 -15.62 5.93
CA ILE A 83 -4.03 -14.91 7.22
C ILE A 83 -2.70 -15.21 7.91
N GLU A 84 -2.04 -14.18 8.44
CA GLU A 84 -0.71 -14.28 9.07
C GLU A 84 0.35 -14.90 8.13
N PRO A 85 0.84 -14.12 7.14
CA PRO A 85 1.75 -14.64 6.13
C PRO A 85 3.06 -15.12 6.78
N THR A 86 3.44 -16.33 6.41
CA THR A 86 4.75 -16.92 6.74
C THR A 86 5.70 -16.79 5.56
N ASP A 87 7.00 -16.91 5.81
CA ASP A 87 8.01 -16.92 4.74
C ASP A 87 7.67 -17.94 3.63
N ARG A 88 7.16 -19.12 4.02
CA ARG A 88 6.72 -20.16 3.08
C ARG A 88 5.55 -19.73 2.19
N SER A 89 4.58 -19.00 2.74
CA SER A 89 3.46 -18.51 1.93
C SER A 89 3.89 -17.45 0.93
N ILE A 90 4.95 -16.68 1.24
CA ILE A 90 5.53 -15.72 0.30
C ILE A 90 6.25 -16.45 -0.84
N GLU A 91 7.05 -17.47 -0.50
CA GLU A 91 7.74 -18.31 -1.52
C GLU A 91 6.74 -18.99 -2.46
N GLN A 92 5.62 -19.50 -1.92
CA GLN A 92 4.54 -20.09 -2.73
C GLN A 92 3.91 -19.06 -3.66
N ALA A 93 3.58 -17.87 -3.15
CA ALA A 93 3.04 -16.79 -3.96
C ALA A 93 3.99 -16.44 -5.12
N LEU A 94 5.30 -16.29 -4.84
CA LEU A 94 6.30 -16.00 -5.87
C LEU A 94 6.42 -17.10 -6.94
N ALA A 95 6.18 -18.36 -6.58
CA ALA A 95 6.23 -19.47 -7.53
C ALA A 95 4.99 -19.55 -8.45
N GLU A 96 3.90 -18.85 -8.10
CA GLU A 96 2.65 -18.79 -8.88
C GLU A 96 2.58 -17.57 -9.81
N LEU A 97 3.58 -16.68 -9.75
CA LEU A 97 3.70 -15.51 -10.63
C LEU A 97 4.49 -15.85 -11.90
N ASP A 98 4.07 -15.32 -13.05
CA ASP A 98 4.64 -15.57 -14.39
C ASP A 98 5.77 -14.60 -14.78
#